data_AF-A0A2G9RI50-F1
#
_entry.id   AF-A0A2G9RI50-F1
#
_cell.length_a   1.000
_cell.length_b   1.000
_cell.length_c   1.000
_cell.angle_alpha   90.00
_cell.angle_beta   90.00
_cell.angle_gamma   90.00
#
_symmetry.space_group_name_H-M   'P 1'
#
loop_
_entity.id
_entity.type
_entity.pdbx_description
1 polymer ?
#
loop_
_entity_poly.entity_id
_entity_poly.type
_entity_poly.pdbx_seq_one_letter_code
_entity_poly.pdbx_strand_id
1 'polypeptide(L)'
;MAAAEQEEREKLRLAEEREEEMESEEGGQQRQQGDGSSEESGESSSSEEDDKECEVEIQRLEEQPLSRVLCRASAAGDQGRIGSKAIMAITFHLVSHQLAAETPKLAEYQAYIDFEMKEGDPARIQLIFERALAENCLVPDLWARYAQYLDRQLKVKELVLSAHDRATRNCPWTVGLWKRCILAMERHCVDHSIIVETFEKALNAGFIQATDYVEIWQSYLDYLRRRVDFTKDSSKELEELRAAFARALDYLKQEVEERFGESGDPTCSIMQNWARVEAGHCNNMQKARELWDNIMTKGNSKFANMWLEYYNLER
;
A
#
# COMPACT_ATOMS: atom_id res chain seq x y z
N MET A 1 -45.65 -5.34 -7.46
CA MET A 1 -44.88 -4.56 -6.48
C MET A 1 -45.47 -4.68 -5.08
N ALA A 2 -46.74 -4.29 -4.84
CA ALA A 2 -47.34 -4.39 -3.49
C ALA A 2 -47.31 -5.80 -2.85
N ALA A 3 -47.49 -6.86 -3.64
CA ALA A 3 -47.40 -8.24 -3.11
C ALA A 3 -45.98 -8.68 -2.71
N ALA A 4 -44.95 -8.14 -3.38
CA ALA A 4 -43.55 -8.48 -3.08
C ALA A 4 -43.06 -7.75 -1.82
N GLU A 5 -43.48 -6.49 -1.62
CA GLU A 5 -43.20 -5.74 -0.39
C GLU A 5 -43.90 -6.34 0.84
N GLN A 6 -45.06 -6.96 0.64
CA GLN A 6 -45.79 -7.62 1.72
C GLN A 6 -45.12 -8.94 2.14
N GLU A 7 -44.59 -9.70 1.17
CA GLU A 7 -43.82 -10.92 1.42
C GLU A 7 -42.47 -10.61 2.11
N GLU A 8 -41.80 -9.52 1.76
CA GLU A 8 -40.55 -9.10 2.38
C GLU A 8 -40.75 -8.66 3.84
N ARG A 9 -41.85 -7.95 4.13
CA ARG A 9 -42.22 -7.57 5.51
C ARG A 9 -42.58 -8.76 6.38
N GLU A 10 -43.19 -9.79 5.81
CA GLU A 10 -43.53 -11.02 6.53
C GLU A 10 -42.27 -11.84 6.84
N LYS A 11 -41.28 -11.87 5.92
CA LYS A 11 -39.96 -12.48 6.17
C LYS A 11 -39.17 -11.78 7.27
N LEU A 12 -39.24 -10.45 7.34
CA LEU A 12 -38.59 -9.68 8.39
C LEU A 12 -39.19 -9.95 9.78
N ARG A 13 -40.52 -10.01 9.89
CA ARG A 13 -41.18 -10.38 11.16
C ARG A 13 -40.81 -11.78 11.64
N LEU A 14 -40.77 -12.75 10.73
CA LEU A 14 -40.39 -14.12 11.08
C LEU A 14 -38.91 -14.25 11.46
N ALA A 15 -38.06 -13.32 11.04
CA ALA A 15 -36.66 -13.26 11.45
C ALA A 15 -36.52 -12.66 12.86
N GLU A 16 -37.25 -11.58 13.16
CA GLU A 16 -37.30 -10.97 14.50
C GLU A 16 -37.86 -11.94 15.55
N GLU A 17 -38.94 -12.67 15.22
CA GLU A 17 -39.52 -13.68 16.13
C GLU A 17 -38.53 -14.84 16.41
N ARG A 18 -37.66 -15.18 15.45
CA ARG A 18 -36.62 -16.22 15.64
C ARG A 18 -35.44 -15.74 16.46
N GLU A 19 -35.07 -14.46 16.37
CA GLU A 19 -34.03 -13.89 17.23
C GLU A 19 -34.50 -13.82 18.70
N GLU A 20 -35.75 -13.42 18.94
CA GLU A 20 -36.33 -13.42 20.30
C GLU A 20 -36.42 -14.84 20.90
N GLU A 21 -36.76 -15.86 20.10
CA GLU A 21 -36.73 -17.27 20.56
C GLU A 21 -35.30 -17.70 20.94
N MET A 22 -34.28 -17.31 20.15
CA MET A 22 -32.87 -17.67 20.40
C MET A 22 -32.32 -17.01 21.68
N GLU A 23 -32.66 -15.74 21.92
CA GLU A 23 -32.28 -15.03 23.15
C GLU A 23 -32.97 -15.64 24.39
N SER A 24 -34.19 -16.17 24.23
CA SER A 24 -34.91 -16.84 25.32
C SER A 24 -34.31 -18.21 25.67
N GLU A 25 -33.73 -18.92 24.70
CA GLU A 25 -33.04 -20.20 24.92
C GLU A 25 -31.67 -20.01 25.58
N GLU A 26 -30.92 -18.98 25.20
CA GLU A 26 -29.63 -18.64 25.85
C GLU A 26 -29.81 -18.21 27.31
N GLY A 27 -30.88 -17.45 27.62
CA GLY A 27 -31.24 -17.09 29.00
C GLY A 27 -31.64 -18.28 29.88
N GLY A 28 -32.09 -19.39 29.28
CA GLY A 28 -32.49 -20.62 29.96
C GLY A 28 -31.31 -21.52 30.37
N GLN A 29 -30.19 -21.47 29.64
CA GLN A 29 -29.05 -22.38 29.85
C GLN A 29 -28.10 -21.94 30.98
N GLN A 30 -28.18 -20.69 31.44
CA GLN A 30 -27.37 -20.18 32.57
C GLN A 30 -27.89 -20.51 33.98
N ARG A 31 -28.98 -21.29 34.12
CA ARG A 31 -29.55 -21.66 35.44
C ARG A 31 -29.45 -23.13 35.84
N GLN A 32 -28.76 -23.98 35.09
CA GLN A 32 -28.48 -25.37 35.51
C GLN A 32 -27.04 -25.78 35.21
N GLN A 33 -26.11 -25.36 36.07
CA GLN A 33 -24.89 -26.11 36.35
C GLN A 33 -24.40 -25.69 37.74
N GLY A 34 -25.09 -26.23 38.74
CA GLY A 34 -24.63 -26.27 40.12
C GLY A 34 -24.57 -27.73 40.55
N ASP A 35 -23.44 -28.09 41.14
CA ASP A 35 -23.12 -29.28 41.95
C ASP A 35 -22.34 -30.42 41.27
N GLY A 36 -21.19 -30.74 41.88
CA GLY A 36 -20.24 -31.78 41.42
C GLY A 36 -18.78 -31.49 41.80
N SER A 37 -18.43 -31.74 43.06
CA SER A 37 -17.10 -31.66 43.68
C SER A 37 -15.99 -32.45 42.96
N SER A 38 -14.75 -31.93 42.92
CA SER A 38 -13.48 -32.59 43.34
C SER A 38 -12.23 -31.76 42.97
N GLU A 39 -11.46 -31.40 44.01
CA GLU A 39 -9.98 -31.30 44.16
C GLU A 39 -9.04 -30.58 43.16
N GLU A 40 -7.97 -30.04 43.77
CA GLU A 40 -6.70 -29.51 43.23
C GLU A 40 -6.75 -28.12 42.57
N SER A 41 -5.76 -27.23 42.65
CA SER A 41 -4.63 -26.92 43.53
C SER A 41 -4.13 -25.54 43.06
N GLY A 42 -3.49 -24.77 43.93
CA GLY A 42 -3.25 -23.34 43.70
C GLY A 42 -2.26 -23.01 42.60
N GLU A 43 -2.68 -22.16 41.66
CA GLU A 43 -1.87 -21.27 40.82
C GLU A 43 -2.75 -20.05 40.52
N SER A 44 -2.63 -18.96 41.29
CA SER A 44 -3.48 -17.76 41.09
C SER A 44 -2.74 -16.44 41.32
N SER A 45 -1.44 -16.43 41.60
CA SER A 45 -0.75 -15.18 41.96
C SER A 45 0.16 -14.60 40.89
N SER A 46 0.45 -15.29 39.77
CA SER A 46 1.30 -14.70 38.70
C SER A 46 0.48 -13.97 37.63
N SER A 47 -0.73 -14.45 37.31
CA SER A 47 -1.58 -13.85 36.28
C SER A 47 -2.08 -12.45 36.66
N GLU A 48 -2.40 -12.23 37.94
CA GLU A 48 -2.92 -10.92 38.40
C GLU A 48 -1.87 -9.80 38.43
N GLU A 49 -0.57 -10.14 38.46
CA GLU A 49 0.51 -9.14 38.38
C GLU A 49 0.82 -8.79 36.92
N ASP A 50 0.82 -9.78 36.03
CA ASP A 50 0.98 -9.60 34.57
C ASP A 50 -0.19 -8.81 33.95
N ASP A 51 -1.41 -9.02 34.45
CA ASP A 51 -2.62 -8.30 33.99
C ASP A 51 -2.57 -6.81 34.38
N LYS A 52 -2.03 -6.48 35.56
CA LYS A 52 -1.85 -5.09 36.00
C LYS A 52 -0.73 -4.38 35.25
N GLU A 53 0.34 -5.10 34.88
CA GLU A 53 1.41 -4.54 34.06
C GLU A 53 0.89 -4.22 32.64
N CYS A 54 0.04 -5.08 32.08
CA CYS A 54 -0.67 -4.81 30.82
C CYS A 54 -1.60 -3.60 30.93
N GLU A 55 -2.40 -3.48 32.00
CA GLU A 55 -3.31 -2.33 32.19
C GLU A 55 -2.55 -0.99 32.30
N VAL A 56 -1.41 -0.96 33.00
CA VAL A 56 -0.59 0.25 33.14
C VAL A 56 0.06 0.64 31.81
N GLU A 57 0.49 -0.34 31.01
CA GLU A 57 1.06 -0.07 29.68
C GLU A 57 -0.03 0.37 28.67
N ILE A 58 -1.26 -0.16 28.78
CA ILE A 58 -2.43 0.30 28.01
C ILE A 58 -2.75 1.76 28.32
N GLN A 59 -2.82 2.13 29.60
CA GLN A 59 -3.06 3.53 30.01
C GLN A 59 -1.96 4.49 29.52
N ARG A 60 -0.69 4.05 29.48
CA ARG A 60 0.43 4.82 28.92
C ARG A 60 0.37 5.00 27.40
N LEU A 61 -0.32 4.11 26.70
CA LEU A 61 -0.52 4.18 25.26
C LEU A 61 -1.72 5.06 24.89
N GLU A 62 -2.73 5.13 25.75
CA GLU A 62 -3.90 6.02 25.61
C GLU A 62 -3.54 7.52 25.71
N GLU A 63 -2.51 7.89 26.46
CA GLU A 63 -2.08 9.30 26.62
C GLU A 63 -1.14 9.82 25.51
N GLN A 64 -0.79 9.00 24.51
CA GLN A 64 0.20 9.39 23.49
C GLN A 64 -0.46 9.91 22.20
N PRO A 65 0.10 10.96 21.56
CA PRO A 65 -0.38 11.41 20.26
C PRO A 65 -0.26 10.27 19.23
N LEU A 66 -1.28 10.11 18.37
CA LEU A 66 -1.40 9.02 17.37
C LEU A 66 -0.13 8.79 16.54
N SER A 67 0.63 9.86 16.27
CA SER A 67 1.91 9.79 15.56
C SER A 67 2.96 8.90 16.25
N ARG A 68 2.92 8.76 17.58
CA ARG A 68 3.83 7.90 18.36
C ARG A 68 3.34 6.45 18.40
N VAL A 69 2.02 6.23 18.48
CA VAL A 69 1.42 4.89 18.50
C VAL A 69 1.59 4.21 17.13
N LEU A 70 1.35 4.94 16.04
CA LEU A 70 1.62 4.47 14.67
C LEU A 70 3.11 4.20 14.41
N CYS A 71 4.00 5.04 14.95
CA CYS A 71 5.44 4.84 14.83
C CYS A 71 5.93 3.59 15.59
N ARG A 72 5.33 3.27 16.74
CA ARG A 72 5.61 2.03 17.50
C ARG A 72 4.98 0.80 16.85
N ALA A 73 3.77 0.91 16.31
CA ALA A 73 3.10 -0.19 15.58
C ALA A 73 3.87 -0.55 14.29
N SER A 74 4.40 0.45 13.58
CA SER A 74 5.30 0.24 12.44
C SER A 74 6.61 -0.44 12.84
N ALA A 75 7.15 -0.16 14.04
CA ALA A 75 8.34 -0.84 14.56
C ALA A 75 8.06 -2.28 15.03
N ALA A 76 6.82 -2.60 15.41
CA ALA A 76 6.41 -3.95 15.80
C ALA A 76 6.12 -4.88 14.59
N GLY A 77 5.78 -4.29 13.43
CA GLY A 77 5.58 -5.04 12.17
C GLY A 77 6.84 -5.73 11.65
N ASP A 78 8.04 -5.21 11.98
CA ASP A 78 9.33 -5.76 11.54
C ASP A 78 9.71 -7.11 12.19
N GLN A 79 8.93 -7.61 13.17
CA GLN A 79 9.21 -8.86 13.88
C GLN A 79 8.26 -10.02 13.52
N GLY A 80 7.40 -9.86 12.50
CA GLY A 80 6.66 -10.99 11.91
C GLY A 80 5.70 -11.74 12.84
N ARG A 81 5.17 -11.09 13.88
CA ARG A 81 4.38 -11.76 14.93
C ARG A 81 3.08 -11.04 15.28
N ILE A 82 2.28 -10.67 14.28
CA ILE A 82 0.94 -10.10 14.50
C ILE A 82 -0.10 -11.04 13.91
N GLY A 83 -0.72 -11.87 14.75
CA GLY A 83 -1.81 -12.77 14.36
C GLY A 83 -3.09 -11.99 13.99
N SER A 84 -3.99 -12.60 13.22
CA SER A 84 -5.21 -11.95 12.69
C SER A 84 -6.09 -11.28 13.76
N LYS A 85 -6.05 -11.74 15.00
CA LYS A 85 -6.74 -11.12 16.15
C LYS A 85 -6.15 -9.77 16.54
N ALA A 86 -4.83 -9.60 16.47
CA ALA A 86 -4.16 -8.34 16.77
C ALA A 86 -4.34 -7.31 15.64
N ILE A 87 -4.40 -7.75 14.37
CA ILE A 87 -4.83 -6.88 13.26
C ILE A 87 -6.24 -6.37 13.55
N MET A 88 -7.19 -7.26 13.87
CA MET A 88 -8.57 -6.88 14.14
C MET A 88 -8.72 -5.95 15.36
N ALA A 89 -7.91 -6.14 16.41
CA ALA A 89 -7.87 -5.25 17.57
C ALA A 89 -7.30 -3.86 17.25
N ILE A 90 -6.24 -3.80 16.44
CA ILE A 90 -5.66 -2.54 15.94
C ILE A 90 -6.68 -1.80 15.05
N THR A 91 -7.37 -2.52 14.16
CA THR A 91 -8.44 -1.94 13.33
C THR A 91 -9.60 -1.46 14.19
N PHE A 92 -10.01 -2.21 15.22
CA PHE A 92 -11.11 -1.83 16.12
C PHE A 92 -10.76 -0.61 16.98
N HIS A 93 -9.52 -0.51 17.46
CA HIS A 93 -9.04 0.67 18.19
C HIS A 93 -8.91 1.90 17.28
N LEU A 94 -8.38 1.74 16.07
CA LEU A 94 -8.31 2.82 15.08
C LEU A 94 -9.71 3.34 14.71
N VAL A 95 -10.69 2.44 14.54
CA VAL A 95 -12.09 2.79 14.22
C VAL A 95 -12.78 3.47 15.42
N SER A 96 -12.57 2.99 16.64
CA SER A 96 -13.11 3.63 17.85
C SER A 96 -12.53 5.03 18.09
N HIS A 97 -11.24 5.24 17.79
CA HIS A 97 -10.61 6.56 17.90
C HIS A 97 -11.00 7.50 16.74
N GLN A 98 -11.32 6.95 15.56
CA GLN A 98 -11.85 7.70 14.42
C GLN A 98 -13.23 8.31 14.71
N LEU A 99 -14.05 7.63 15.52
CA LEU A 99 -15.37 8.09 15.95
C LEU A 99 -15.31 9.24 16.98
N ALA A 100 -14.16 9.43 17.64
CA ALA A 100 -13.92 10.52 18.59
C ALA A 100 -13.28 11.77 17.95
N ALA A 101 -12.79 11.67 16.71
CA ALA A 101 -12.23 12.81 15.98
C ALA A 101 -13.37 13.68 15.41
N GLU A 102 -13.28 15.00 15.61
CA GLU A 102 -14.12 15.96 14.88
C GLU A 102 -14.12 15.60 13.38
N THR A 103 -15.28 15.74 12.71
CA THR A 103 -15.41 15.43 11.28
C THR A 103 -14.24 16.07 10.50
N PRO A 104 -13.46 15.28 9.74
CA PRO A 104 -12.27 15.79 9.07
C PRO A 104 -12.66 16.98 8.19
N LYS A 105 -12.20 18.17 8.55
CA LYS A 105 -12.45 19.45 7.85
C LYS A 105 -11.63 19.54 6.55
N LEU A 106 -11.65 18.45 5.79
CA LEU A 106 -10.80 18.26 4.62
C LEU A 106 -11.14 19.27 3.53
N ALA A 107 -12.43 19.55 3.32
CA ALA A 107 -12.88 20.51 2.31
C ALA A 107 -12.42 21.95 2.65
N GLU A 108 -12.50 22.33 3.92
CA GLU A 108 -12.03 23.62 4.41
C GLU A 108 -10.52 23.76 4.26
N TYR A 109 -9.77 22.71 4.61
CA TYR A 109 -8.32 22.69 4.39
C TYR A 109 -7.95 22.74 2.91
N GLN A 110 -8.68 22.04 2.03
CA GLN A 110 -8.45 22.10 0.59
C GLN A 110 -8.66 23.52 0.05
N ALA A 111 -9.75 24.19 0.44
CA ALA A 111 -10.00 25.58 0.06
C ALA A 111 -8.91 26.54 0.58
N TYR A 112 -8.43 26.32 1.81
CA TYR A 112 -7.34 27.13 2.38
C TYR A 112 -6.01 26.88 1.63
N ILE A 113 -5.68 25.62 1.33
CA ILE A 113 -4.49 25.27 0.56
C ILE A 113 -4.55 25.92 -0.82
N ASP A 114 -5.69 25.89 -1.50
CA ASP A 114 -5.89 26.55 -2.80
C ASP A 114 -5.62 28.06 -2.71
N PHE A 115 -6.11 28.70 -1.64
CA PHE A 115 -5.88 30.12 -1.38
C PHE A 115 -4.40 30.44 -1.16
N GLU A 116 -3.71 29.73 -0.28
CA GLU A 116 -2.28 29.96 0.01
C GLU A 116 -1.39 29.62 -1.19
N MET A 117 -1.72 28.58 -1.95
CA MET A 117 -1.01 28.24 -3.19
C MET A 117 -1.13 29.33 -4.25
N LYS A 118 -2.22 30.09 -4.25
CA LYS A 118 -2.41 31.25 -5.15
C LYS A 118 -1.59 32.46 -4.71
N GLU A 119 -1.47 32.70 -3.41
CA GLU A 119 -0.63 33.77 -2.85
C GLU A 119 0.87 33.47 -3.05
N GLY A 120 1.26 32.20 -2.94
CA GLY A 120 2.59 31.74 -3.34
C GLY A 120 3.69 31.87 -2.28
N ASP A 121 3.34 32.16 -1.01
CA ASP A 121 4.32 32.20 0.09
C ASP A 121 4.73 30.78 0.52
N PRO A 122 6.01 30.38 0.33
CA PRO A 122 6.46 29.03 0.63
C PRO A 122 6.34 28.60 2.08
N ALA A 123 6.47 29.52 3.03
CA ALA A 123 6.41 29.21 4.45
C ALA A 123 4.96 28.95 4.89
N ARG A 124 4.03 29.76 4.38
CA ARG A 124 2.59 29.62 4.66
C ARG A 124 2.01 28.37 4.00
N ILE A 125 2.42 28.07 2.77
CA ILE A 125 2.00 26.86 2.05
C ILE A 125 2.43 25.61 2.82
N GLN A 126 3.69 25.53 3.26
CA GLN A 126 4.14 24.41 4.10
C GLN A 126 3.32 24.34 5.40
N LEU A 127 3.14 25.46 6.09
CA LEU A 127 2.40 25.49 7.35
C LEU A 127 0.96 24.97 7.19
N ILE A 128 0.24 25.37 6.13
CA ILE A 128 -1.14 24.90 5.94
C ILE A 128 -1.20 23.41 5.56
N PHE A 129 -0.25 22.92 4.74
CA PHE A 129 -0.16 21.49 4.45
C PHE A 129 0.13 20.68 5.71
N GLU A 130 1.09 21.09 6.52
CA GLU A 130 1.44 20.40 7.77
C GLU A 130 0.27 20.39 8.76
N ARG A 131 -0.49 21.48 8.85
CA ARG A 131 -1.74 21.54 9.65
C ARG A 131 -2.80 20.58 9.12
N ALA A 132 -3.04 20.57 7.81
CA ALA A 132 -4.01 19.67 7.20
C ALA A 132 -3.62 18.20 7.40
N LEU A 133 -2.33 17.87 7.26
CA LEU A 133 -1.78 16.53 7.46
C LEU A 133 -1.79 16.07 8.91
N ALA A 134 -1.76 16.98 9.89
CA ALA A 134 -1.89 16.62 11.30
C ALA A 134 -3.26 15.99 11.61
N GLU A 135 -4.31 16.42 10.91
CA GLU A 135 -5.68 15.90 11.07
C GLU A 135 -6.05 14.85 10.01
N ASN A 136 -5.44 14.90 8.82
CA ASN A 136 -5.83 14.11 7.64
C ASN A 136 -4.66 13.31 7.04
N CYS A 137 -3.81 12.70 7.89
CA CYS A 137 -2.63 11.97 7.43
C CYS A 137 -2.94 10.71 6.60
N LEU A 138 -4.16 10.17 6.66
CA LEU A 138 -4.57 8.96 5.93
C LEU A 138 -5.14 9.26 4.53
N VAL A 139 -5.08 10.52 4.06
CA VAL A 139 -5.56 10.94 2.74
C VAL A 139 -4.39 10.97 1.74
N PRO A 140 -4.25 9.97 0.84
CA PRO A 140 -3.09 9.89 -0.06
C PRO A 140 -2.98 11.06 -1.04
N ASP A 141 -4.12 11.60 -1.49
CA ASP A 141 -4.17 12.74 -2.41
C ASP A 141 -3.57 14.01 -1.79
N LEU A 142 -3.75 14.20 -0.48
CA LEU A 142 -3.19 15.34 0.25
C LEU A 142 -1.66 15.24 0.30
N TRP A 143 -1.12 14.06 0.59
CA TRP A 143 0.32 13.79 0.51
C TRP A 143 0.87 13.97 -0.90
N ALA A 144 0.18 13.42 -1.91
CA ALA A 144 0.61 13.52 -3.31
C ALA A 144 0.68 14.98 -3.77
N ARG A 145 -0.30 15.80 -3.35
CA ARG A 145 -0.34 17.24 -3.64
C ARG A 145 0.77 18.00 -2.93
N TYR A 146 0.99 17.73 -1.64
CA TYR A 146 2.06 18.35 -0.86
C TYR A 146 3.44 18.01 -1.43
N ALA A 147 3.71 16.73 -1.65
CA ALA A 147 4.98 16.26 -2.19
C ALA A 147 5.23 16.79 -3.62
N GLN A 148 4.19 16.88 -4.45
CA GLN A 148 4.31 17.49 -5.79
C GLN A 148 4.66 18.98 -5.72
N TYR A 149 4.11 19.72 -4.76
CA TYR A 149 4.48 21.12 -4.54
C TYR A 149 5.96 21.24 -4.16
N LEU A 150 6.43 20.42 -3.22
CA LEU A 150 7.83 20.42 -2.78
C LEU A 150 8.80 20.04 -3.92
N ASP A 151 8.47 19.00 -4.69
CA ASP A 151 9.26 18.54 -5.84
C ASP A 151 9.44 19.62 -6.92
N ARG A 152 8.40 20.44 -7.16
CA ARG A 152 8.37 21.39 -8.28
C ARG A 152 8.84 22.78 -7.90
N GLN A 153 8.46 23.27 -6.71
CA GLN A 153 8.67 24.66 -6.32
C GLN A 153 9.89 24.82 -5.41
N LEU A 154 9.94 24.06 -4.31
CA LEU A 154 10.98 24.24 -3.28
C LEU A 154 12.30 23.57 -3.64
N LYS A 155 12.25 22.30 -4.08
CA LYS A 155 13.42 21.49 -4.46
C LYS A 155 14.49 21.38 -3.37
N VAL A 156 14.12 21.58 -2.10
CA VAL A 156 15.01 21.40 -0.95
C VAL A 156 15.06 19.92 -0.60
N LYS A 157 16.20 19.27 -0.83
CA LYS A 157 16.39 17.81 -0.69
C LYS A 157 15.84 17.26 0.63
N GLU A 158 16.22 17.86 1.76
CA GLU A 158 15.83 17.35 3.09
C GLU A 158 14.32 17.39 3.29
N LEU A 159 13.66 18.49 2.90
CA LEU A 159 12.21 18.66 3.03
C LEU A 159 11.45 17.72 2.09
N VAL A 160 11.89 17.64 0.83
CA VAL A 160 11.27 16.78 -0.19
C VAL A 160 11.34 15.32 0.23
N LEU A 161 12.53 14.82 0.56
CA LEU A 161 12.72 13.42 0.91
C LEU A 161 12.01 13.07 2.22
N SER A 162 12.02 13.99 3.21
CA SER A 162 11.28 13.79 4.47
C SER A 162 9.76 13.70 4.24
N ALA A 163 9.20 14.54 3.36
CA ALA A 163 7.78 14.50 3.04
C ALA A 163 7.37 13.20 2.32
N HIS A 164 8.18 12.73 1.35
CA HIS A 164 7.92 11.46 0.67
C HIS A 164 8.04 10.26 1.61
N ASP A 165 9.03 10.23 2.50
CA ASP A 165 9.17 9.19 3.53
C ASP A 165 7.99 9.17 4.51
N ARG A 166 7.51 10.34 4.93
CA ARG A 166 6.30 10.43 5.77
C ARG A 166 5.05 9.95 5.01
N ALA A 167 4.93 10.29 3.73
CA ALA A 167 3.80 9.89 2.90
C ALA A 167 3.69 8.36 2.77
N THR A 168 4.81 7.68 2.50
CA THR A 168 4.83 6.20 2.37
C THR A 168 4.58 5.50 3.70
N ARG A 169 4.97 6.10 4.83
CA ARG A 169 4.66 5.56 6.17
C ARG A 169 3.20 5.72 6.58
N ASN A 170 2.54 6.82 6.22
CA ASN A 170 1.14 7.06 6.58
C ASN A 170 0.17 6.36 5.61
N CYS A 171 0.53 6.25 4.33
CA CYS A 171 -0.32 5.65 3.29
C CYS A 171 0.44 4.61 2.46
N PRO A 172 0.94 3.51 3.09
CA PRO A 172 1.77 2.51 2.41
C PRO A 172 1.05 1.78 1.27
N TRP A 173 -0.27 1.64 1.34
CA TRP A 173 -1.09 0.96 0.32
C TRP A 173 -1.19 1.71 -1.02
N THR A 174 -0.67 2.94 -1.10
CA THR A 174 -0.77 3.76 -2.32
C THR A 174 0.53 3.71 -3.12
N VAL A 175 0.54 2.94 -4.21
CA VAL A 175 1.72 2.80 -5.09
C VAL A 175 2.24 4.13 -5.63
N GLY A 176 1.34 5.07 -5.93
CA GLY A 176 1.68 6.38 -6.47
C GLY A 176 2.61 7.19 -5.56
N LEU A 177 2.55 6.99 -4.24
CA LEU A 177 3.45 7.64 -3.28
C LEU A 177 4.86 7.04 -3.33
N TRP A 178 4.97 5.70 -3.36
CA TRP A 178 6.25 5.01 -3.49
C TRP A 178 6.99 5.35 -4.79
N LYS A 179 6.27 5.33 -5.92
CA LYS A 179 6.80 5.75 -7.22
C LYS A 179 7.34 7.17 -7.20
N ARG A 180 6.60 8.11 -6.60
CA ARG A 180 7.04 9.50 -6.44
C ARG A 180 8.26 9.61 -5.52
N CYS A 181 8.28 8.84 -4.43
CA CYS A 181 9.42 8.78 -3.51
C CYS A 181 10.70 8.34 -4.24
N ILE A 182 10.67 7.22 -4.97
CA ILE A 182 11.82 6.72 -5.75
C ILE A 182 12.28 7.75 -6.79
N LEU A 183 11.35 8.39 -7.51
CA LEU A 183 11.68 9.44 -8.48
C LEU A 183 12.29 10.69 -7.82
N ALA A 184 11.83 11.07 -6.62
CA ALA A 184 12.39 12.19 -5.87
C ALA A 184 13.80 11.88 -5.34
N MET A 185 14.02 10.65 -4.85
CA MET A 185 15.33 10.16 -4.45
C MET A 185 16.32 10.18 -5.62
N GLU A 186 15.87 9.74 -6.81
CA GLU A 186 16.67 9.79 -8.04
C GLU A 186 17.06 11.23 -8.41
N ARG A 187 16.08 12.16 -8.42
CA ARG A 187 16.33 13.60 -8.74
C ARG A 187 17.31 14.27 -7.78
N HIS A 188 17.33 13.83 -6.52
CA HIS A 188 18.23 14.34 -5.49
C HIS A 188 19.51 13.51 -5.33
N CYS A 189 19.82 12.65 -6.31
CA CYS A 189 21.01 11.81 -6.39
C CYS A 189 21.28 11.06 -5.08
N VAL A 190 20.24 10.44 -4.52
CA VAL A 190 20.38 9.54 -3.38
C VAL A 190 21.14 8.28 -3.82
N ASP A 191 21.93 7.71 -2.91
CA ASP A 191 22.72 6.53 -3.19
C ASP A 191 21.86 5.36 -3.67
N HIS A 192 22.38 4.64 -4.65
CA HIS A 192 21.66 3.56 -5.31
C HIS A 192 21.16 2.50 -4.33
N SER A 193 21.97 2.12 -3.33
CA SER A 193 21.60 1.14 -2.31
C SER A 193 20.33 1.51 -1.54
N ILE A 194 20.16 2.79 -1.20
CA ILE A 194 19.00 3.29 -0.45
C ILE A 194 17.75 3.25 -1.34
N ILE A 195 17.90 3.55 -2.63
CA ILE A 195 16.79 3.45 -3.59
C ILE A 195 16.34 2.00 -3.76
N VAL A 196 17.29 1.05 -3.85
CA VAL A 196 16.97 -0.39 -3.90
C VAL A 196 16.23 -0.81 -2.63
N GLU A 197 16.73 -0.45 -1.45
CA GLU A 197 16.07 -0.76 -0.17
C GLU A 197 14.65 -0.19 -0.11
N THR A 198 14.45 1.03 -0.59
CA THR A 198 13.13 1.68 -0.64
C THR A 198 12.17 0.96 -1.59
N PHE A 199 12.67 0.47 -2.72
CA PHE A 199 11.90 -0.34 -3.64
C PHE A 199 11.50 -1.70 -3.03
N GLU A 200 12.41 -2.39 -2.34
CA GLU A 200 12.09 -3.64 -1.64
C GLU A 200 11.05 -3.41 -0.53
N LYS A 201 11.12 -2.28 0.19
CA LYS A 201 10.07 -1.88 1.14
C LYS A 201 8.73 -1.65 0.46
N ALA A 202 8.72 -1.05 -0.74
CA ALA A 202 7.50 -0.83 -1.50
C ALA A 202 6.83 -2.15 -1.92
N LEU A 203 7.60 -3.18 -2.32
CA LEU A 203 7.04 -4.50 -2.64
C LEU A 203 6.33 -5.14 -1.44
N ASN A 204 6.89 -4.94 -0.24
CA ASN A 204 6.35 -5.44 1.02
C ASN A 204 5.22 -4.58 1.61
N ALA A 205 4.86 -3.45 0.99
CA ALA A 205 3.85 -2.53 1.50
C ALA A 205 2.42 -3.07 1.41
N GLY A 206 2.20 -4.11 0.58
CA GLY A 206 0.91 -4.80 0.47
C GLY A 206 -0.14 -4.04 -0.34
N PHE A 207 0.10 -3.82 -1.63
CA PHE A 207 -0.88 -3.17 -2.51
C PHE A 207 -2.15 -4.02 -2.73
N ILE A 208 -3.22 -3.36 -3.16
CA ILE A 208 -4.56 -3.95 -3.29
C ILE A 208 -4.78 -4.52 -4.69
N GLN A 209 -4.14 -3.97 -5.73
CA GLN A 209 -4.35 -4.39 -7.12
C GLN A 209 -3.07 -4.99 -7.71
N ALA A 210 -3.22 -5.98 -8.60
CA ALA A 210 -2.09 -6.55 -9.35
C ALA A 210 -1.39 -5.49 -10.24
N THR A 211 -2.17 -4.55 -10.78
CA THR A 211 -1.66 -3.42 -11.58
C THR A 211 -0.70 -2.51 -10.81
N ASP A 212 -0.90 -2.37 -9.49
CA ASP A 212 -0.02 -1.57 -8.63
C ASP A 212 1.39 -2.16 -8.60
N TYR A 213 1.51 -3.49 -8.54
CA TYR A 213 2.79 -4.18 -8.60
C TYR A 213 3.48 -3.96 -9.95
N VAL A 214 2.73 -4.00 -11.05
CA VAL A 214 3.29 -3.68 -12.37
C VAL A 214 3.80 -2.24 -12.42
N GLU A 215 3.05 -1.28 -11.87
CA GLU A 215 3.44 0.13 -11.86
C GLU A 215 4.72 0.40 -11.05
N ILE A 216 4.88 -0.21 -9.87
CA ILE A 216 6.10 -0.03 -9.07
C ILE A 216 7.32 -0.68 -9.75
N TRP A 217 7.16 -1.87 -10.33
CA TRP A 217 8.20 -2.54 -11.10
C TRP A 217 8.64 -1.70 -12.30
N GLN A 218 7.69 -1.16 -13.07
CA GLN A 218 7.99 -0.27 -14.19
C GLN A 218 8.78 0.95 -13.74
N SER A 219 8.36 1.60 -12.65
CA SER A 219 9.07 2.76 -12.10
C SER A 219 10.52 2.44 -11.71
N TYR A 220 10.75 1.27 -11.11
CA TYR A 220 12.08 0.83 -10.71
C TYR A 220 12.96 0.43 -11.91
N LEU A 221 12.40 -0.28 -12.88
CA LEU A 221 13.08 -0.63 -14.14
C LEU A 221 13.47 0.62 -14.92
N ASP A 222 12.61 1.64 -14.95
CA ASP A 222 12.89 2.92 -15.56
C ASP A 222 14.04 3.67 -14.85
N TYR A 223 14.09 3.59 -13.52
CA TYR A 223 15.21 4.11 -12.73
C TYR A 223 16.53 3.38 -13.08
N LEU A 224 16.52 2.04 -13.08
CA LEU A 224 17.70 1.26 -13.45
C LEU A 224 18.15 1.58 -14.88
N ARG A 225 17.21 1.70 -15.83
CA ARG A 225 17.49 2.07 -17.21
C ARG A 225 18.19 3.43 -17.32
N ARG A 226 17.79 4.42 -16.51
CA ARG A 226 18.44 5.75 -16.49
C ARG A 226 19.85 5.73 -15.90
N ARG A 227 20.24 4.68 -15.17
CA ARG A 227 21.61 4.47 -14.69
C ARG A 227 22.53 3.83 -15.73
N VAL A 228 21.97 3.18 -16.75
CA VAL A 228 22.76 2.50 -17.78
C VAL A 228 23.33 3.51 -18.76
N ASP A 229 24.65 3.43 -18.97
CA ASP A 229 25.34 4.12 -20.05
C ASP A 229 25.34 3.22 -21.30
N PHE A 230 24.41 3.47 -22.21
CA PHE A 230 24.24 2.72 -23.46
C PHE A 230 25.30 2.99 -24.52
N THR A 231 26.28 3.87 -24.24
CA THR A 231 27.44 4.04 -25.15
C THR A 231 28.42 2.88 -25.05
N LYS A 232 28.35 2.10 -23.96
CA LYS A 232 29.18 0.91 -23.73
C LYS A 232 28.39 -0.35 -24.07
N ASP A 233 28.98 -1.21 -24.88
CA ASP A 233 28.35 -2.48 -25.31
C ASP A 233 28.03 -3.41 -24.12
N SER A 234 28.79 -3.31 -23.03
CA SER A 234 28.57 -4.06 -21.79
C SER A 234 28.90 -3.19 -20.59
N SER A 235 27.99 -3.17 -19.62
CA SER A 235 28.16 -2.50 -18.34
C SER A 235 27.54 -3.34 -17.22
N LYS A 236 28.03 -3.16 -15.99
CA LYS A 236 27.47 -3.84 -14.82
C LYS A 236 26.01 -3.44 -14.61
N GLU A 237 25.70 -2.18 -14.87
CA GLU A 237 24.37 -1.59 -14.76
C GLU A 237 23.40 -2.18 -15.79
N LEU A 238 23.88 -2.48 -17.01
CA LEU A 238 23.07 -3.14 -18.03
C LEU A 238 22.71 -4.58 -17.63
N GLU A 239 23.66 -5.33 -17.08
CA GLU A 239 23.39 -6.68 -16.58
C GLU A 239 22.46 -6.66 -15.36
N GLU A 240 22.62 -5.67 -14.48
CA GLU A 240 21.68 -5.41 -13.38
C GLU A 240 20.27 -5.11 -13.88
N LEU A 241 20.12 -4.28 -14.93
CA LEU A 241 18.83 -3.99 -15.56
C LEU A 241 18.19 -5.26 -16.15
N ARG A 242 18.96 -6.08 -16.88
CA ARG A 242 18.48 -7.35 -17.45
C ARG A 242 18.04 -8.34 -16.36
N ALA A 243 18.82 -8.47 -15.30
CA ALA A 243 18.47 -9.29 -14.15
C ALA A 243 17.20 -8.77 -13.46
N ALA A 244 17.04 -7.45 -13.34
CA ALA A 244 15.84 -6.85 -12.79
C ALA A 244 14.60 -7.10 -13.66
N PHE A 245 14.71 -7.05 -15.00
CA PHE A 245 13.62 -7.42 -15.89
C PHE A 245 13.20 -8.89 -15.71
N ALA A 246 14.18 -9.80 -15.67
CA ALA A 246 13.90 -11.22 -15.45
C ALA A 246 13.21 -11.44 -14.10
N ARG A 247 13.75 -10.85 -13.02
CA ARG A 247 13.15 -10.89 -11.68
C ARG A 247 11.74 -10.31 -11.67
N ALA A 248 11.48 -9.20 -12.36
CA ALA A 248 10.16 -8.60 -12.43
C ALA A 248 9.13 -9.54 -13.07
N LEU A 249 9.49 -10.20 -14.17
CA LEU A 249 8.58 -11.15 -14.84
C LEU A 249 8.32 -12.39 -14.00
N ASP A 250 9.35 -12.92 -13.33
CA ASP A 250 9.20 -14.05 -12.41
C ASP A 250 8.35 -13.68 -11.20
N TYR A 251 8.56 -12.48 -10.64
CA TYR A 251 7.79 -11.94 -9.52
C TYR A 251 6.30 -11.81 -9.86
N LEU A 252 5.97 -11.23 -11.02
CA LEU A 252 4.58 -11.10 -11.46
C LEU A 252 3.93 -12.47 -11.67
N LYS A 253 4.66 -13.43 -12.24
CA LYS A 253 4.15 -14.78 -12.50
C LYS A 253 3.98 -15.62 -11.23
N GLN A 254 4.85 -15.44 -10.23
CA GLN A 254 4.82 -16.23 -9.00
C GLN A 254 3.95 -15.52 -7.96
N GLU A 255 4.39 -14.36 -7.46
CA GLU A 255 3.76 -13.73 -6.30
C GLU A 255 2.43 -13.04 -6.64
N VAL A 256 2.36 -12.34 -7.78
CA VAL A 256 1.16 -11.56 -8.14
C VAL A 256 0.06 -12.46 -8.68
N GLU A 257 0.36 -13.36 -9.62
CA GLU A 257 -0.63 -14.33 -10.12
C GLU A 257 -1.14 -15.26 -9.01
N GLU A 258 -0.30 -15.71 -8.07
CA GLU A 258 -0.74 -16.53 -6.93
C GLU A 258 -1.68 -15.75 -6.00
N ARG A 259 -1.38 -14.48 -5.72
CA ARG A 259 -2.17 -13.66 -4.79
C ARG A 259 -3.50 -13.17 -5.39
N PHE A 260 -3.51 -12.79 -6.66
CA PHE A 260 -4.65 -12.12 -7.29
C PHE A 260 -5.38 -12.98 -8.33
N GLY A 261 -4.80 -14.11 -8.76
CA GLY A 261 -5.35 -14.93 -9.84
C GLY A 261 -5.22 -14.29 -11.24
N GLU A 262 -4.51 -13.17 -11.34
CA GLU A 262 -4.27 -12.43 -12.57
C GLU A 262 -2.84 -11.87 -12.60
N SER A 263 -2.30 -11.63 -13.80
CA SER A 263 -0.92 -11.14 -13.96
C SER A 263 -0.75 -9.65 -13.70
N GLY A 264 -1.83 -8.87 -13.69
CA GLY A 264 -1.81 -7.40 -13.63
C GLY A 264 -1.29 -6.71 -14.90
N ASP A 265 -0.65 -7.44 -15.83
CA ASP A 265 -0.10 -6.91 -17.09
C ASP A 265 -0.62 -7.67 -18.33
N PRO A 266 -1.89 -7.46 -18.74
CA PRO A 266 -2.48 -8.19 -19.86
C PRO A 266 -1.74 -7.96 -21.18
N THR A 267 -1.27 -6.73 -21.39
CA THR A 267 -0.55 -6.33 -22.61
C THR A 267 0.93 -6.70 -22.60
N CYS A 268 1.45 -7.26 -21.50
CA CYS A 268 2.86 -7.54 -21.30
C CYS A 268 3.74 -6.28 -21.49
N SER A 269 3.30 -5.14 -20.98
CA SER A 269 3.96 -3.84 -21.01
C SER A 269 5.41 -3.88 -20.51
N ILE A 270 5.72 -4.68 -19.48
CA ILE A 270 7.12 -4.84 -19.01
C ILE A 270 7.98 -5.51 -20.08
N MET A 271 7.47 -6.56 -20.73
CA MET A 271 8.17 -7.25 -21.80
C MET A 271 8.34 -6.36 -23.04
N GLN A 272 7.32 -5.57 -23.37
CA GLN A 272 7.41 -4.58 -24.46
C GLN A 272 8.51 -3.54 -24.17
N ASN A 273 8.57 -3.03 -22.93
CA ASN A 273 9.61 -2.08 -22.52
C ASN A 273 10.99 -2.71 -22.63
N TRP A 274 11.16 -3.97 -22.19
CA TRP A 274 12.42 -4.69 -22.31
C TRP A 274 12.84 -4.89 -23.77
N ALA A 275 11.92 -5.31 -24.64
CA ALA A 275 12.18 -5.46 -26.07
C ALA A 275 12.62 -4.14 -26.73
N ARG A 276 11.98 -3.02 -26.37
CA ARG A 276 12.36 -1.67 -26.84
C ARG A 276 13.76 -1.26 -26.39
N VAL A 277 14.15 -1.60 -25.16
CA VAL A 277 15.50 -1.32 -24.65
C VAL A 277 16.54 -2.17 -25.40
N GLU A 278 16.32 -3.48 -25.52
CA GLU A 278 17.28 -4.38 -26.16
C GLU A 278 17.47 -4.07 -27.65
N ALA A 279 16.39 -3.82 -28.39
CA ALA A 279 16.47 -3.47 -29.81
C ALA A 279 17.04 -2.06 -30.01
N GLY A 280 16.52 -1.07 -29.28
CA GLY A 280 16.83 0.34 -29.53
C GLY A 280 18.19 0.80 -28.98
N HIS A 281 18.65 0.22 -27.87
CA HIS A 281 19.88 0.67 -27.20
C HIS A 281 20.99 -0.38 -27.22
N CYS A 282 20.66 -1.67 -27.11
CA CYS A 282 21.66 -2.75 -27.04
C CYS A 282 21.94 -3.42 -28.39
N ASN A 283 21.26 -3.01 -29.46
CA ASN A 283 21.31 -3.63 -30.80
C ASN A 283 21.07 -5.17 -30.78
N ASN A 284 20.31 -5.65 -29.78
CA ASN A 284 20.04 -7.07 -29.58
C ASN A 284 18.64 -7.42 -30.07
N MET A 285 18.47 -7.42 -31.40
CA MET A 285 17.19 -7.71 -32.02
C MET A 285 16.74 -9.16 -31.80
N GLN A 286 17.67 -10.10 -31.67
CA GLN A 286 17.34 -11.51 -31.38
C GLN A 286 16.53 -11.62 -30.08
N LYS A 287 16.98 -10.95 -29.02
CA LYS A 287 16.27 -10.95 -27.75
C LYS A 287 14.91 -10.25 -27.83
N ALA A 288 14.83 -9.15 -28.58
CA ALA A 288 13.58 -8.44 -28.78
C ALA A 288 12.52 -9.33 -29.48
N ARG A 289 12.91 -10.09 -30.49
CA ARG A 289 12.02 -11.06 -31.18
C ARG A 289 11.55 -12.17 -30.24
N GLU A 290 12.46 -12.77 -29.46
CA GLU A 290 12.08 -13.77 -28.44
C GLU A 290 11.04 -13.22 -27.45
N LEU A 291 11.21 -11.97 -27.00
CA LEU A 291 10.26 -11.33 -26.10
C LEU A 291 8.90 -11.12 -26.79
N TRP A 292 8.89 -10.64 -28.04
CA TRP A 292 7.65 -10.45 -28.81
C TRP A 292 6.93 -11.75 -29.12
N ASP A 293 7.64 -12.83 -29.46
CA ASP A 293 7.04 -14.15 -29.66
C ASP A 293 6.33 -14.64 -28.39
N ASN A 294 6.95 -14.42 -27.22
CA ASN A 294 6.33 -14.72 -25.94
C ASN A 294 5.10 -13.82 -25.64
N ILE A 295 5.17 -12.51 -25.96
CA ILE A 295 4.03 -11.58 -25.83
C ILE A 295 2.85 -12.06 -26.68
N MET A 296 3.11 -12.44 -27.93
CA MET A 296 2.07 -12.90 -28.87
C MET A 296 1.44 -14.22 -28.42
N THR A 297 2.26 -15.15 -27.89
CA THR A 297 1.81 -16.45 -27.37
C THR A 297 0.89 -16.31 -26.15
N LYS A 298 1.05 -15.24 -25.36
CA LYS A 298 0.15 -14.91 -24.22
C LYS A 298 -1.23 -14.37 -24.64
N GLY A 299 -1.65 -14.58 -25.89
CA GLY A 299 -2.99 -14.23 -26.38
C GLY A 299 -3.12 -12.80 -26.94
N ASN A 300 -2.00 -12.09 -27.12
CA ASN A 300 -1.97 -10.74 -27.68
C ASN A 300 -1.95 -10.71 -29.22
N SER A 301 -1.75 -11.86 -29.88
CA SER A 301 -1.71 -11.99 -31.34
C SER A 301 -3.01 -11.61 -32.07
N LYS A 302 -4.14 -11.54 -31.36
CA LYS A 302 -5.43 -11.13 -31.92
C LYS A 302 -5.59 -9.62 -32.07
N PHE A 303 -4.72 -8.82 -31.46
CA PHE A 303 -4.84 -7.37 -31.43
C PHE A 303 -3.96 -6.72 -32.50
N ALA A 304 -4.56 -5.94 -33.41
CA ALA A 304 -3.85 -5.32 -34.52
C ALA A 304 -2.78 -4.31 -34.07
N ASN A 305 -3.04 -3.54 -33.00
CA ASN A 305 -2.06 -2.61 -32.44
C ASN A 305 -0.79 -3.32 -31.95
N MET A 306 -0.90 -4.54 -31.41
CA MET A 306 0.27 -5.31 -30.96
C MET A 306 1.19 -5.69 -32.11
N TRP A 307 0.63 -6.04 -33.28
CA TRP A 307 1.42 -6.29 -34.48
C TRP A 307 2.07 -5.02 -35.04
N LEU A 308 1.37 -3.88 -34.98
CA LEU A 308 1.92 -2.59 -35.41
C LEU A 308 3.10 -2.16 -34.53
N GLU A 309 3.01 -2.34 -33.22
CA GLU A 309 4.12 -2.06 -32.29
C GLU A 309 5.33 -2.96 -32.59
N TYR A 310 5.12 -4.26 -32.82
CA TYR A 310 6.20 -5.16 -33.18
C TYR A 310 6.84 -4.80 -34.53
N TYR A 311 6.01 -4.51 -35.55
CA TYR A 311 6.48 -4.06 -36.86
C TYR A 311 7.30 -2.76 -36.78
N ASN A 312 6.85 -1.79 -35.98
CA ASN A 312 7.58 -0.54 -35.79
C ASN A 312 8.93 -0.74 -35.08
N LEU A 313 9.06 -1.78 -34.26
CA LEU A 313 10.32 -2.11 -33.58
C LEU A 313 11.36 -2.75 -34.51
N GLU A 314 10.89 -3.54 -35.48
CA GLU A 314 11.75 -4.27 -36.42
C GLU A 314 12.35 -3.36 -37.52
N ARG A 315 11.82 -2.15 -37.65
CA ARG A 315 12.18 -1.15 -38.67
C ARG A 315 13.29 -0.23 -38.17
#